data_AF-A0A2E9ZJP3-F1
#
_entry.id   AF-A0A2E9ZJP3-F1
#
_cell.length_a   1.000
_cell.length_b   1.000
_cell.length_c   1.000
_cell.angle_alpha   90.00
_cell.angle_beta   90.00
_cell.angle_gamma   90.00
#
_symmetry.space_group_name_H-M   'P 1'
#
loop_
_entity.id
_entity.type
_entity.pdbx_description
1 polymer ?
#
loop_
_entity_poly.entity_id
_entity_poly.type
_entity_poly.pdbx_seq_one_letter_code
_entity_poly.pdbx_strand_id
1 'polypeptide(L)' 'MGVLIAILAILFISLFVLVPLLEKYGKERSPEELQNISRWMIPLMIILIIAMAIRYLIS' A
#
# COMPACT_ATOMS: atom_id res chain seq x y z
N MET A 1 -21.77 -9.67 -3.91
CA MET A 1 -21.85 -8.53 -4.86
C MET A 1 -21.77 -7.16 -4.17
N GLY A 2 -22.57 -6.87 -3.14
CA GLY A 2 -22.55 -5.55 -2.48
C GLY A 2 -21.19 -5.10 -1.94
N VAL A 3 -20.44 -5.99 -1.28
CA VAL A 3 -19.10 -5.67 -0.74
C VAL A 3 -18.09 -5.35 -1.85
N LEU A 4 -18.11 -6.09 -2.96
CA LEU A 4 -17.21 -5.86 -4.08
C LEU A 4 -17.47 -4.49 -4.75
N ILE A 5 -18.75 -4.15 -4.93
CA ILE A 5 -19.16 -2.84 -5.46
C ILE A 5 -18.74 -1.73 -4.48
N ALA A 6 -18.88 -1.93 -3.18
CA ALA A 6 -18.44 -0.96 -2.17
C ALA A 6 -16.92 -0.74 -2.18
N ILE A 7 -16.12 -1.81 -2.28
CA ILE A 7 -14.65 -1.71 -2.40
C ILE A 7 -14.28 -0.90 -3.65
N LEU A 8 -14.89 -1.23 -4.79
CA LEU A 8 -14.62 -0.51 -6.05
C LEU A 8 -15.02 0.97 -5.95
N ALA A 9 -16.16 1.29 -5.35
CA ALA A 9 -16.59 2.67 -5.17
C ALA A 9 -15.63 3.45 -4.25
N ILE A 10 -15.18 2.85 -3.14
CA ILE A 10 -14.21 3.47 -2.22
C ILE A 10 -12.87 3.70 -2.92
N LEU A 11 -12.37 2.70 -3.65
CA LEU A 11 -11.14 2.83 -4.42
C LEU A 11 -11.26 3.95 -5.45
N PHE A 12 -12.39 4.05 -6.15
CA PHE A 12 -12.62 5.10 -7.14
C PHE A 12 -12.65 6.49 -6.51
N ILE A 13 -13.43 6.67 -5.43
CA ILE A 13 -13.48 7.93 -4.68
C ILE A 13 -12.10 8.30 -4.13
N SER A 14 -11.32 7.32 -3.68
CA SER A 14 -9.98 7.55 -3.16
C SER A 14 -9.06 8.19 -4.21
N LEU A 15 -9.22 7.90 -5.50
CA LEU A 15 -8.44 8.56 -6.54
C LEU A 15 -8.77 10.06 -6.58
N PHE A 16 -10.04 10.45 -6.54
CA PHE A 16 -10.44 11.85 -6.61
C PHE A 16 -10.13 12.65 -5.35
N VAL A 17 -10.07 12.01 -4.18
CA VAL A 17 -9.78 12.69 -2.91
C VAL A 17 -8.28 12.69 -2.62
N LEU A 18 -7.62 11.54 -2.79
CA LEU A 18 -6.24 11.34 -2.38
C LEU A 18 -5.25 11.96 -3.38
N VAL A 19 -5.53 11.94 -4.68
CA VAL A 19 -4.67 12.57 -5.70
C VAL A 19 -4.50 14.08 -5.45
N PRO A 20 -5.57 14.91 -5.38
CA PRO A 20 -5.38 16.34 -5.15
C PRO A 20 -4.81 16.64 -3.75
N LEU A 21 -5.06 15.78 -2.76
CA LEU A 21 -4.46 15.91 -1.44
C LEU A 21 -2.95 15.69 -1.50
N LEU A 22 -2.49 14.67 -2.23
CA LEU A 22 -1.08 14.37 -2.42
C LEU A 22 -0.39 15.41 -3.31
N GLU A 23 -1.07 15.97 -4.31
CA GLU A 23 -0.53 17.09 -5.09
C GLU A 23 -0.37 18.36 -4.25
N LYS A 24 -1.34 18.64 -3.36
CA LYS A 24 -1.33 19.87 -2.55
C LYS A 24 -0.42 19.79 -1.31
N TYR A 25 -0.34 18.62 -0.68
CA TYR A 25 0.35 18.42 0.61
C TYR A 25 1.46 17.37 0.57
N GLY A 26 1.59 16.65 -0.54
CA GLY A 26 2.64 15.65 -0.69
C GLY A 26 4.01 16.31 -0.78
N LYS A 27 4.97 15.69 -0.10
CA LYS A 27 6.37 16.05 -0.24
C LYS A 27 6.91 15.35 -1.49
N GLU A 28 7.37 16.12 -2.48
CA GLU A 28 8.17 15.57 -3.57
C GLU A 28 9.41 14.88 -2.99
N ARG A 29 9.60 13.61 -3.35
CA ARG A 29 10.72 12.81 -2.90
C ARG A 29 11.72 12.67 -4.03
N SER A 30 13.00 12.81 -3.72
CA SER A 30 14.04 12.57 -4.72
C SER A 30 14.06 11.08 -5.12
N PRO A 31 14.56 10.74 -6.31
CA PRO A 31 14.73 9.35 -6.73
C PRO A 31 15.55 8.53 -5.71
N GLU A 32 16.53 9.15 -5.05
CA GLU A 32 17.37 8.54 -4.02
C GLU A 32 16.58 8.23 -2.73
N GLU A 33 15.72 9.15 -2.28
CA GLU A 33 14.83 8.91 -1.14
C GLU A 33 13.84 7.78 -1.44
N LEU A 34 13.27 7.77 -2.65
CA LEU A 34 12.35 6.71 -3.09
C LEU A 34 13.05 5.34 -3.18
N GLN A 35 14.29 5.31 -3.67
CA GLN A 35 15.10 4.10 -3.73
C GLN A 35 15.40 3.56 -2.32
N ASN A 36 15.73 4.44 -1.37
CA ASN A 36 15.98 4.07 0.02
C ASN A 36 14.74 3.46 0.69
N ILE A 37 13.56 4.03 0.44
CA ILE A 37 12.28 3.48 0.91
C ILE A 37 12.00 2.13 0.24
N SER A 38 12.14 2.06 -1.08
CA SER A 38 11.82 0.87 -1.87
C SER A 38 12.72 -0.33 -1.53
N ARG A 39 13.96 -0.08 -1.09
CA ARG A 39 14.91 -1.13 -0.68
C ARG A 39 14.38 -1.97 0.48
N TRP A 40 13.58 -1.40 1.37
CA TRP A 40 12.98 -2.11 2.51
C TRP A 40 11.75 -2.93 2.14
N MET A 41 11.13 -2.67 0.99
CA MET A 41 9.94 -3.38 0.53
C MET A 41 10.19 -4.89 0.44
N ILE A 42 11.28 -5.31 -0.20
CA ILE A 42 11.60 -6.74 -0.40
C ILE A 42 11.78 -7.47 0.95
N PRO A 43 12.65 -7.01 1.88
CA PRO A 43 12.78 -7.64 3.20
C PRO A 43 11.47 -7.71 3.97
N LEU A 44 10.70 -6.60 3.99
CA LEU A 44 9.44 -6.55 4.72
C LEU A 44 8.41 -7.51 4.13
N MET A 45 8.33 -7.63 2.79
CA MET A 45 7.47 -8.61 2.14
C MET A 45 7.84 -10.04 2.53
N ILE A 46 9.13 -10.38 2.55
CA ILE A 46 9.60 -11.72 2.96
C ILE A 46 9.16 -12.02 4.39
N ILE A 47 9.36 -11.07 5.32
CA ILE A 47 8.92 -11.20 6.72
C ILE A 47 7.40 -11.45 6.78
N LEU A 48 6.62 -10.69 6.01
CA LEU A 48 5.16 -10.79 5.98
C LEU A 48 4.69 -12.15 5.45
N ILE A 49 5.33 -12.66 4.39
CA ILE A 49 5.05 -13.98 3.81
C ILE A 49 5.35 -15.08 4.84
N ILE A 50 6.50 -15.01 5.52
CA ILE A 50 6.86 -15.97 6.57
C ILE A 50 5.85 -15.91 7.72
N ALA A 51 5.48 -14.71 8.18
CA ALA A 51 4.50 -14.54 9.24
C ALA A 51 3.13 -15.12 8.85
N MET A 52 2.69 -14.93 7.61
CA MET A 52 1.46 -15.53 7.09
C MET A 52 1.56 -17.05 7.00
N ALA A 53 2.70 -17.59 6.58
CA ALA A 53 2.93 -19.05 6.52
C ALA A 53 2.89 -19.67 7.92
N ILE A 54 3.55 -19.05 8.90
CA ILE A 54 3.49 -19.48 10.31
C ILE A 54 2.06 -19.44 10.82
N ARG A 55 1.33 -18.34 10.58
CA ARG A 55 -0.08 -18.22 10.96
C ARG A 55 -0.88 -19.39 10.38
N TYR A 56 -0.79 -19.61 9.08
CA TYR A 56 -1.51 -20.69 8.39
C TYR A 56 -1.17 -22.10 8.91
N LEU A 57 0.05 -22.34 9.37
CA LEU A 57 0.45 -23.65 9.91
C LEU A 57 0.01 -23.87 11.37
N ILE A 58 -0.17 -22.79 12.13
CA ILE A 58 -0.54 -22.85 13.56
C ILE A 58 -2.06 -22.72 13.77
N SER A 59 -2.77 -22.02 12.88
CA SER A 59 -4.23 -21.81 12.92
C SER A 59 -4.96 -22.62 11.86
#